data_AF-A0A2T7P750-F1
#
_entry.id   AF-A0A2T7P750-F1
#
_cell.length_a   1.000
_cell.length_b   1.000
_cell.length_c   1.000
_cell.angle_alpha   90.00
_cell.angle_beta   90.00
_cell.angle_gamma   90.00
#
_symmetry.space_group_name_H-M   'P 1'
#
loop_
_entity.id
_entity.type
_entity.pdbx_description
1 polymer ?
#
loop_
_entity_poly.entity_id
_entity_poly.type
_entity_poly.pdbx_seq_one_letter_code
_entity_poly.pdbx_strand_id
1 'polypeptide(L)'
;MGEQGGQGRRFATSTSNRGRYKPVGGPVSSQRVAATSPVTMLTLRHRPHVRNFIAEFIGTFVLVAYGTGSGAQYILSNGTSATALSSVCTWGIGVAMGIYVSGGVSGGQLNPAVSVAYGVVGRLPWRKVPVYVAGQYLGSFCACCLVYLVYFEAMENFDGGSRQVLGPNGTAAIWATYPQPFASVWTGLGDQVFSTGLLLLCMMAMSDPRNMMPNKGLYPIANGLLVIGLGLSFRLNCGNAMNPARDLAPRLFSAIAGWGLGPLSLRNYNWFWVNILGPHVGAVVGALAYQGCVGLHWPQGFDNDEKLVAGSSDPQPLSDFVKDDEAPVITDDGQWQHGSQPRI
;
A
#
# COMPACT_ATOMS: atom_id res chain seq x y z
N MET A 1 9.42 -53.43 -70.72
CA MET A 1 9.03 -52.57 -71.85
C MET A 1 8.55 -51.25 -71.29
N GLY A 2 9.15 -50.13 -71.71
CA GLY A 2 8.66 -48.76 -71.48
C GLY A 2 9.37 -47.98 -70.36
N GLU A 3 10.25 -47.06 -70.76
CA GLU A 3 11.01 -46.09 -69.97
C GLU A 3 10.17 -44.89 -69.48
N GLN A 4 10.70 -44.18 -68.45
CA GLN A 4 11.02 -42.73 -68.37
C GLN A 4 11.29 -42.42 -66.88
N GLY A 5 12.32 -41.71 -66.41
CA GLY A 5 13.32 -40.80 -66.99
C GLY A 5 13.49 -39.62 -66.01
N GLY A 6 14.69 -39.39 -65.46
CA GLY A 6 14.94 -38.22 -64.59
C GLY A 6 16.12 -38.33 -63.61
N GLN A 7 17.35 -38.38 -64.13
CA GLN A 7 18.59 -38.28 -63.35
C GLN A 7 18.88 -36.84 -62.89
N GLY A 8 19.42 -36.70 -61.68
CA GLY A 8 20.02 -35.47 -61.20
C GLY A 8 21.42 -35.22 -61.77
N ARG A 9 21.96 -34.02 -61.51
CA ARG A 9 23.40 -33.75 -61.32
C ARG A 9 23.62 -32.34 -60.77
N ARG A 10 24.47 -32.26 -59.75
CA ARG A 10 25.18 -31.06 -59.29
C ARG A 10 26.11 -30.57 -60.41
N PHE A 11 26.36 -29.26 -60.49
CA PHE A 11 27.68 -28.68 -60.75
C PHE A 11 27.77 -27.23 -60.24
N ALA A 12 29.00 -26.80 -59.96
CA ALA A 12 29.38 -25.71 -59.09
C ALA A 12 29.71 -24.39 -59.81
N THR A 13 29.85 -23.34 -58.98
CA THR A 13 30.65 -22.10 -59.11
C THR A 13 30.29 -21.06 -60.18
N SER A 14 29.96 -19.85 -59.70
CA SER A 14 30.28 -18.58 -60.36
C SER A 14 30.47 -17.48 -59.31
N THR A 15 31.64 -16.83 -59.36
CA THR A 15 32.07 -15.69 -58.56
C THR A 15 31.38 -14.39 -59.01
N SER A 16 30.96 -13.53 -58.07
CA SER A 16 30.82 -12.10 -58.33
C SER A 16 30.98 -11.29 -57.04
N ASN A 17 32.06 -10.52 -57.03
CA ASN A 17 32.49 -9.60 -55.98
C ASN A 17 31.93 -8.21 -56.32
N ARG A 18 30.94 -7.70 -55.58
CA ARG A 18 30.56 -6.28 -55.61
C ARG A 18 30.06 -5.79 -54.25
N GLY A 19 30.82 -4.87 -53.66
CA GLY A 19 30.27 -3.76 -52.90
C GLY A 19 30.16 -3.92 -51.39
N ARG A 20 31.30 -3.93 -50.67
CA ARG A 20 31.34 -3.44 -49.29
C ARG A 20 30.91 -1.98 -49.27
N TYR A 21 29.70 -1.69 -48.82
CA TYR A 21 29.32 -0.36 -48.37
C TYR A 21 30.11 -0.06 -47.09
N LYS A 22 31.10 0.84 -47.17
CA LYS A 22 31.69 1.47 -46.00
C LYS A 22 30.75 2.59 -45.56
N PRO A 23 30.21 2.61 -44.33
CA PRO A 23 29.66 3.83 -43.78
C PRO A 23 30.84 4.78 -43.54
N VAL A 24 30.86 5.89 -44.27
CA VAL A 24 31.70 7.05 -43.94
C VAL A 24 31.00 7.75 -42.77
N GLY A 25 31.54 7.53 -41.57
CA GLY A 25 31.15 8.23 -40.35
C GLY A 25 32.27 8.06 -39.34
N GLY A 26 33.08 9.10 -39.17
CA GLY A 26 34.15 9.12 -38.17
C GLY A 26 33.60 8.97 -36.75
N PRO A 27 34.47 8.81 -35.73
CA PRO A 27 34.01 8.80 -34.34
C PRO A 27 33.48 10.20 -34.02
N VAL A 28 32.16 10.37 -34.00
CA VAL A 28 31.55 11.55 -33.41
C VAL A 28 31.70 11.38 -31.90
N SER A 29 32.82 11.88 -31.39
CA SER A 29 32.99 12.17 -29.97
C SER A 29 31.99 13.24 -29.57
N SER A 30 30.73 12.85 -29.35
CA SER A 30 29.78 13.68 -28.65
C SER A 30 29.87 13.34 -27.16
N GLN A 31 30.96 13.79 -26.53
CA GLN A 31 30.85 14.23 -25.14
C GLN A 31 29.87 15.41 -25.14
N ARG A 32 28.56 15.12 -25.15
CA ARG A 32 27.59 16.06 -24.61
C ARG A 32 27.87 16.09 -23.12
N VAL A 33 28.72 17.03 -22.72
CA VAL A 33 28.64 17.59 -21.38
C VAL A 33 27.20 18.08 -21.27
N ALA A 34 26.35 17.30 -20.62
CA ALA A 34 24.97 17.66 -20.41
C ALA A 34 24.98 18.95 -19.61
N ALA A 35 24.69 20.07 -20.28
CA ALA A 35 24.41 21.32 -19.59
C ALA A 35 23.25 21.02 -18.63
N THR A 36 23.57 20.94 -17.33
CA THR A 36 22.57 20.71 -16.30
C THR A 36 21.63 21.91 -16.31
N SER A 37 20.43 21.71 -16.86
CA SER A 37 19.34 22.67 -16.75
C SER A 37 19.16 23.06 -15.28
N PRO A 38 18.77 24.31 -14.95
CA PRO A 38 18.45 24.72 -13.59
C PRO A 38 17.46 23.75 -12.90
N VAL A 39 16.57 23.13 -13.68
CA VAL A 39 15.64 22.10 -13.22
C VAL A 39 16.36 20.82 -12.78
N THR A 40 17.44 20.42 -13.45
CA THR A 40 18.23 19.23 -13.09
C THR A 40 18.91 19.43 -11.74
N MET A 41 19.39 20.64 -11.42
CA MET A 41 19.97 20.96 -10.11
C MET A 41 18.96 20.95 -8.96
N LEU A 42 17.69 21.28 -9.23
CA LEU A 42 16.60 21.19 -8.25
C LEU A 42 16.08 19.75 -8.03
N THR A 43 16.46 18.80 -8.88
CA THR A 43 15.88 17.45 -8.84
C THR A 43 16.76 16.44 -8.12
N LEU A 44 16.23 15.81 -7.08
CA LEU A 44 16.92 14.79 -6.27
C LEU A 44 16.99 13.40 -6.95
N ARG A 45 17.05 13.35 -8.28
CA ARG A 45 16.87 12.13 -9.10
C ARG A 45 17.82 10.99 -8.70
N HIS A 46 19.04 11.33 -8.31
CA HIS A 46 20.10 10.36 -8.01
C HIS A 46 20.17 9.95 -6.52
N ARG A 47 19.25 10.41 -5.67
CA ARG A 47 19.23 10.09 -4.24
C ARG A 47 17.99 9.26 -3.88
N PRO A 48 18.01 7.92 -4.09
CA PRO A 48 16.84 7.08 -3.91
C PRO A 48 16.28 7.12 -2.47
N HIS A 49 17.15 7.20 -1.46
CA HIS A 49 16.71 7.32 -0.07
C HIS A 49 15.93 8.62 0.18
N VAL A 50 16.43 9.76 -0.30
CA VAL A 50 15.77 11.06 -0.12
C VAL A 50 14.44 11.10 -0.88
N ARG A 51 14.40 10.55 -2.10
CA ARG A 51 13.15 10.43 -2.87
C ARG A 51 12.11 9.60 -2.14
N ASN A 52 12.51 8.45 -1.59
CA ASN A 52 11.59 7.58 -0.86
C ASN A 52 11.13 8.23 0.45
N PHE A 53 12.02 8.91 1.17
CA PHE A 53 11.68 9.70 2.35
C PHE A 53 10.61 10.75 2.03
N ILE A 54 10.81 11.57 1.00
CA ILE A 54 9.88 12.64 0.62
C ILE A 54 8.53 12.04 0.18
N ALA A 55 8.56 10.96 -0.59
CA ALA A 55 7.35 10.30 -1.04
C ALA A 55 6.52 9.74 0.13
N GLU A 56 7.17 9.04 1.07
CA GLU A 56 6.52 8.53 2.28
C GLU A 56 6.05 9.67 3.21
N PHE A 57 6.84 10.75 3.33
CA PHE A 57 6.45 11.95 4.05
C PHE A 57 5.16 12.57 3.49
N ILE A 58 5.11 12.85 2.18
CA ILE A 58 3.92 13.47 1.56
C ILE A 58 2.73 12.49 1.55
N GLY A 59 2.96 11.21 1.28
CA GLY A 59 1.89 10.21 1.28
C GLY A 59 1.25 10.05 2.66
N THR A 60 2.05 9.92 3.72
CA THR A 60 1.53 9.84 5.09
C THR A 60 0.95 11.17 5.55
N PHE A 61 1.50 12.30 5.10
CA PHE A 61 0.91 13.62 5.34
C PHE A 61 -0.53 13.68 4.81
N VAL A 62 -0.75 13.28 3.55
CA VAL A 62 -2.09 13.27 2.93
C VAL A 62 -3.04 12.34 3.68
N LEU A 63 -2.61 11.12 3.97
CA LEU A 63 -3.37 10.15 4.76
C LEU A 63 -3.86 10.75 6.09
N VAL A 64 -2.93 11.31 6.86
CA VAL A 64 -3.20 11.79 8.22
C VAL A 64 -3.98 13.11 8.18
N ALA A 65 -3.73 13.97 7.20
CA ALA A 65 -4.49 15.21 7.03
C ALA A 65 -5.98 14.93 6.77
N TYR A 66 -6.29 14.00 5.86
CA TYR A 66 -7.67 13.57 5.61
C TYR A 66 -8.30 12.96 6.86
N GLY A 67 -7.60 12.03 7.50
CA GLY A 67 -8.13 11.32 8.66
C GLY A 67 -8.37 12.21 9.87
N THR A 68 -7.41 13.06 10.23
CA THR A 68 -7.53 13.99 11.36
C THR A 68 -8.49 15.15 11.05
N GLY A 69 -8.52 15.65 9.82
CA GLY A 69 -9.51 16.65 9.39
C GLY A 69 -10.94 16.12 9.49
N SER A 70 -11.16 14.86 9.12
CA SER A 70 -12.46 14.20 9.33
C SER A 70 -12.81 14.01 10.81
N GLY A 71 -11.81 13.63 11.63
CA GLY A 71 -11.98 13.58 13.09
C GLY A 71 -12.36 14.92 13.69
N ALA A 72 -11.74 16.01 13.22
CA ALA A 72 -12.07 17.37 13.62
C ALA A 72 -13.51 17.75 13.22
N GLN A 73 -13.93 17.46 11.98
CA GLN A 73 -15.33 17.66 11.59
C GLN A 73 -16.29 16.88 12.50
N TYR A 74 -16.04 15.59 12.71
CA TYR A 74 -16.92 14.75 13.52
C TYR A 74 -17.05 15.24 14.96
N ILE A 75 -15.92 15.50 15.63
CA ILE A 75 -15.89 15.87 17.05
C ILE A 75 -16.38 17.30 17.25
N LEU A 76 -15.84 18.27 16.51
CA LEU A 76 -16.14 19.69 16.73
C LEU A 76 -17.56 20.07 16.31
N SER A 77 -18.18 19.31 15.39
CA SER A 77 -19.58 19.51 15.02
C SER A 77 -20.57 18.69 15.88
N ASN A 78 -20.11 17.96 16.90
CA ASN A 78 -20.92 16.98 17.63
C ASN A 78 -21.69 16.02 16.70
N GLY A 79 -21.05 15.57 15.61
CA GLY A 79 -21.64 14.65 14.64
C GLY A 79 -22.66 15.25 13.65
N THR A 80 -22.86 16.57 13.63
CA THR A 80 -23.84 17.22 12.72
C THR A 80 -23.31 17.43 11.30
N SER A 81 -22.02 17.74 11.13
CA SER A 81 -21.38 17.95 9.80
C SER A 81 -20.70 16.70 9.26
N ALA A 82 -20.42 15.72 10.12
CA ALA A 82 -19.83 14.43 9.75
C ALA A 82 -20.38 13.34 10.68
N THR A 83 -20.44 12.11 10.18
CA THR A 83 -20.83 10.92 10.95
C THR A 83 -19.64 9.99 11.18
N ALA A 84 -19.80 9.01 12.08
CA ALA A 84 -18.82 7.94 12.27
C ALA A 84 -18.52 7.19 10.96
N LEU A 85 -19.54 6.95 10.13
CA LEU A 85 -19.40 6.33 8.81
C LEU A 85 -18.56 7.21 7.88
N SER A 86 -18.89 8.50 7.76
CA SER A 86 -18.11 9.42 6.92
C SER A 86 -16.65 9.51 7.36
N SER A 87 -16.39 9.39 8.67
CA SER A 87 -15.03 9.36 9.22
C SER A 87 -14.26 8.15 8.73
N VAL A 88 -14.85 6.95 8.82
CA VAL A 88 -14.24 5.72 8.33
C VAL A 88 -13.98 5.79 6.82
N CYS A 89 -14.94 6.26 6.03
CA CYS A 89 -14.78 6.46 4.59
C CYS A 89 -13.62 7.42 4.28
N THR A 90 -13.51 8.53 5.01
CA THR A 90 -12.48 9.54 4.78
C THR A 90 -11.08 9.02 5.09
N TRP A 91 -10.91 8.17 6.12
CA TRP A 91 -9.63 7.50 6.39
C TRP A 91 -9.18 6.62 5.21
N GLY A 92 -10.09 5.82 4.65
CA GLY A 92 -9.78 5.00 3.48
C GLY A 92 -9.50 5.81 2.21
N ILE A 93 -10.24 6.91 1.99
CA ILE A 93 -9.93 7.86 0.90
C ILE A 93 -8.54 8.47 1.11
N GLY A 94 -8.19 8.85 2.33
CA GLY A 94 -6.86 9.36 2.68
C GLY A 94 -5.75 8.36 2.34
N VAL A 95 -5.97 7.06 2.60
CA VAL A 95 -5.03 6.00 2.20
C VAL A 95 -4.88 5.96 0.68
N ALA A 96 -5.99 5.90 -0.06
CA ALA A 96 -5.95 5.85 -1.51
C ALA A 96 -5.21 7.07 -2.10
N MET A 97 -5.53 8.27 -1.65
CA MET A 97 -4.88 9.50 -2.11
C MET A 97 -3.41 9.58 -1.72
N GLY A 98 -3.05 9.14 -0.51
CA GLY A 98 -1.66 9.05 -0.09
C GLY A 98 -0.84 8.11 -0.98
N ILE A 99 -1.41 6.96 -1.36
CA ILE A 99 -0.77 6.00 -2.28
C ILE A 99 -0.68 6.60 -3.68
N TYR A 100 -1.72 7.29 -4.19
CA TYR A 100 -1.64 7.95 -5.49
C TYR A 100 -0.50 8.95 -5.58
N VAL A 101 -0.28 9.75 -4.53
CA VAL A 101 0.76 10.80 -4.53
C VAL A 101 2.17 10.22 -4.40
N SER A 102 2.34 9.08 -3.72
CA SER A 102 3.65 8.56 -3.33
C SER A 102 4.07 7.24 -4.00
N GLY A 103 3.10 6.49 -4.53
CA GLY A 103 3.21 5.09 -4.95
C GLY A 103 4.22 4.87 -6.06
N GLY A 104 4.26 5.74 -7.06
CA GLY A 104 5.22 5.65 -8.17
C GLY A 104 6.69 5.85 -7.78
N VAL A 105 6.96 6.35 -6.57
CA VAL A 105 8.32 6.62 -6.08
C VAL A 105 8.73 5.64 -4.98
N SER A 106 7.90 5.48 -3.96
CA SER A 106 8.21 4.68 -2.77
C SER A 106 7.48 3.33 -2.70
N GLY A 107 6.43 3.14 -3.50
CA GLY A 107 5.43 2.09 -3.31
C GLY A 107 4.26 2.53 -2.43
N GLY A 108 4.34 3.67 -1.74
CA GLY A 108 3.24 4.23 -0.95
C GLY A 108 2.85 3.36 0.23
N GLN A 109 3.81 3.03 1.10
CA GLN A 109 3.54 2.16 2.25
C GLN A 109 2.82 2.91 3.36
N LEU A 110 3.22 4.16 3.61
CA LEU A 110 2.59 5.15 4.49
C LEU A 110 2.44 4.72 5.96
N ASN A 111 3.01 3.58 6.33
CA ASN A 111 2.76 2.85 7.56
C ASN A 111 4.03 2.12 8.02
N PRO A 112 4.59 2.45 9.21
CA PRO A 112 5.78 1.79 9.73
C PRO A 112 5.63 0.28 9.85
N ALA A 113 4.44 -0.21 10.24
CA ALA A 113 4.19 -1.64 10.38
C ALA A 113 4.26 -2.37 9.03
N VAL A 114 3.75 -1.75 7.96
CA VAL A 114 3.88 -2.27 6.59
C VAL A 114 5.33 -2.29 6.15
N SER A 115 6.08 -1.19 6.38
CA SER A 115 7.50 -1.10 6.02
C SER A 115 8.35 -2.16 6.70
N VAL A 116 8.12 -2.40 7.99
CA VAL A 116 8.81 -3.44 8.76
C VAL A 116 8.41 -4.83 8.25
N ALA A 117 7.13 -5.12 8.07
CA ALA A 117 6.67 -6.40 7.57
C ALA A 117 7.24 -6.72 6.17
N TYR A 118 7.27 -5.73 5.27
CA TYR A 118 7.88 -5.88 3.95
C TYR A 118 9.40 -6.09 4.04
N GLY A 119 10.06 -5.50 5.03
CA GLY A 119 11.45 -5.81 5.37
C GLY A 119 11.64 -7.28 5.75
N VAL A 120 10.79 -7.77 6.65
CA VAL A 120 10.81 -9.17 7.14
C VAL A 120 10.62 -10.18 6.01
N VAL A 121 9.65 -9.96 5.12
CA VAL A 121 9.38 -10.87 3.99
C VAL A 121 10.22 -10.58 2.75
N GLY A 122 11.24 -9.74 2.84
CA GLY A 122 12.18 -9.46 1.74
C GLY A 122 11.63 -8.60 0.59
N ARG A 123 10.45 -7.98 0.74
CA ARG A 123 9.84 -7.07 -0.24
C ARG A 123 10.34 -5.63 -0.16
N LEU A 124 11.04 -5.27 0.92
CA LEU A 124 11.72 -3.97 1.06
C LEU A 124 13.15 -4.18 1.61
N PRO A 125 14.20 -3.66 0.97
CA PRO A 125 15.55 -3.74 1.54
C PRO A 125 15.59 -3.08 2.92
N TRP A 126 16.10 -3.79 3.93
CA TRP A 126 16.14 -3.31 5.32
C TRP A 126 16.78 -1.93 5.51
N ARG A 127 17.77 -1.57 4.69
CA ARG A 127 18.40 -0.24 4.70
C ARG A 127 17.43 0.91 4.37
N LYS A 128 16.33 0.63 3.68
CA LYS A 128 15.28 1.61 3.35
C LYS A 128 14.23 1.73 4.45
N VAL A 129 13.99 0.69 5.25
CA VAL A 129 12.99 0.68 6.33
C VAL A 129 13.09 1.92 7.24
N PRO A 130 14.25 2.27 7.85
CA PRO A 130 14.33 3.44 8.71
C PRO A 130 14.05 4.76 7.99
N VAL A 131 14.36 4.84 6.68
CA VAL A 131 14.09 6.02 5.86
C VAL A 131 12.58 6.20 5.63
N TYR A 132 11.86 5.09 5.39
CA TYR A 132 10.41 5.10 5.23
C TYR A 132 9.74 5.50 6.55
N VAL A 133 10.11 4.82 7.63
CA VAL A 133 9.57 5.06 8.98
C VAL A 133 9.77 6.52 9.40
N ALA A 134 10.96 7.09 9.19
CA ALA A 134 11.22 8.49 9.49
C ALA A 134 10.34 9.45 8.66
N GLY A 135 10.19 9.19 7.36
CA GLY A 135 9.33 9.97 6.48
C GLY A 135 7.87 9.93 6.94
N GLN A 136 7.35 8.74 7.25
CA GLN A 136 5.98 8.51 7.69
C GLN A 136 5.67 9.25 9.00
N TYR A 137 6.52 9.10 10.01
CA TYR A 137 6.33 9.78 11.29
C TYR A 137 6.36 11.30 11.15
N LEU A 138 7.33 11.83 10.40
CA LEU A 138 7.44 13.28 10.21
C LEU A 138 6.27 13.83 9.37
N GLY A 139 5.85 13.11 8.34
CA GLY A 139 4.69 13.46 7.51
C GLY A 139 3.41 13.50 8.31
N SER A 140 3.18 12.49 9.16
CA SER A 140 2.05 12.45 10.08
C SER A 140 2.06 13.62 11.07
N PHE A 141 3.21 13.94 11.65
CA PHE A 141 3.34 15.02 12.62
C PHE A 141 3.04 16.39 11.97
N CYS A 142 3.61 16.66 10.79
CA CYS A 142 3.35 17.89 10.05
C CYS A 142 1.89 18.03 9.59
N ALA A 143 1.23 16.92 9.23
CA ALA A 143 -0.20 16.92 8.91
C ALA A 143 -1.03 17.39 10.10
N CYS A 144 -0.76 16.89 11.31
CA CYS A 144 -1.47 17.33 12.50
C CYS A 144 -1.24 18.82 12.81
N CYS A 145 0.00 19.32 12.64
CA CYS A 145 0.28 20.73 12.81
C CYS A 145 -0.59 21.60 11.90
N LEU A 146 -0.67 21.26 10.60
CA LEU A 146 -1.45 22.05 9.64
C LEU A 146 -2.96 21.90 9.85
N VAL A 147 -3.46 20.70 10.14
CA VAL A 147 -4.89 20.49 10.46
C VAL A 147 -5.29 21.24 11.73
N TYR A 148 -4.41 21.27 12.74
CA TYR A 148 -4.66 22.06 13.96
C TYR A 148 -4.82 23.54 13.67
N LEU A 149 -3.97 24.11 12.80
CA LEU A 149 -4.10 25.51 12.38
C LEU A 149 -5.40 25.75 11.60
N VAL A 150 -5.78 24.82 10.71
CA VAL A 150 -7.04 24.91 9.93
C VAL A 150 -8.26 24.91 10.85
N TYR A 151 -8.25 24.14 11.94
CA TYR A 151 -9.37 24.00 12.87
C TYR A 151 -9.19 24.81 14.16
N PHE A 152 -8.22 25.72 14.24
CA PHE A 152 -7.82 26.35 15.51
C PHE A 152 -9.02 27.03 16.21
N GLU A 153 -9.70 27.95 15.52
CA GLU A 153 -10.85 28.68 16.07
C GLU A 153 -12.04 27.75 16.35
N ALA A 154 -12.27 26.73 15.51
CA ALA A 154 -13.33 25.76 15.73
C ALA A 154 -13.10 24.96 17.02
N MET A 155 -11.85 24.63 17.33
CA MET A 155 -11.51 23.98 18.59
C MET A 155 -11.65 24.94 19.77
N GLU A 156 -11.15 26.18 19.67
CA GLU A 156 -11.32 27.20 20.73
C GLU A 156 -12.80 27.42 21.06
N ASN A 157 -13.67 27.47 20.04
CA ASN A 157 -15.11 27.57 20.24
C ASN A 157 -15.72 26.32 20.91
N PHE A 158 -15.18 25.13 20.65
CA PHE A 158 -15.71 23.86 21.18
C PHE A 158 -15.23 23.57 22.62
N ASP A 159 -13.93 23.71 22.88
CA ASP A 159 -13.32 23.34 24.16
C ASP A 159 -12.98 24.55 25.06
N GLY A 160 -13.24 25.78 24.60
CA GLY A 160 -12.97 27.01 25.34
C GLY A 160 -11.48 27.27 25.57
N GLY A 161 -10.61 26.69 24.73
CA GLY A 161 -9.16 26.71 24.86
C GLY A 161 -8.61 25.65 25.83
N SER A 162 -9.48 24.87 26.48
CA SER A 162 -9.09 23.84 27.44
C SER A 162 -8.89 22.49 26.76
N ARG A 163 -7.63 22.18 26.47
CA ARG A 163 -7.20 20.99 25.71
C ARG A 163 -7.31 19.71 26.54
N GLN A 164 -8.46 19.05 26.46
CA GLN A 164 -8.79 17.85 27.23
C GLN A 164 -8.61 16.57 26.43
N VAL A 165 -8.13 15.51 27.08
CA VAL A 165 -7.94 14.20 26.44
C VAL A 165 -9.26 13.45 26.27
N LEU A 166 -10.03 13.36 27.36
CA LEU A 166 -11.30 12.68 27.45
C LEU A 166 -12.36 13.62 28.04
N GLY A 167 -13.62 13.23 27.93
CA GLY A 167 -14.76 13.97 28.47
C GLY A 167 -15.63 14.57 27.36
N PRO A 168 -16.72 15.26 27.73
CA PRO A 168 -17.67 15.83 26.77
C PRO A 168 -17.02 16.79 25.76
N ASN A 169 -16.02 17.54 26.21
CA ASN A 169 -15.26 18.48 25.38
C ASN A 169 -13.86 17.93 25.04
N GLY A 170 -13.65 16.62 25.14
CA GLY A 170 -12.37 15.97 24.86
C GLY A 170 -12.04 15.99 23.37
N THR A 171 -10.97 16.69 23.00
CA THR A 171 -10.58 16.92 21.61
C THR A 171 -9.36 16.09 21.18
N ALA A 172 -8.70 15.36 22.09
CA ALA A 172 -7.50 14.59 21.74
C ALA A 172 -7.77 13.43 20.75
N ALA A 173 -9.01 12.93 20.71
CA ALA A 173 -9.45 11.86 19.80
C ALA A 173 -9.50 12.28 18.32
N ILE A 174 -9.34 13.57 18.02
CA ILE A 174 -9.11 14.08 16.66
C ILE A 174 -7.79 13.53 16.11
N TRP A 175 -6.76 13.46 16.96
CA TRP A 175 -5.38 13.21 16.57
C TRP A 175 -5.02 11.71 16.60
N ALA A 176 -5.32 11.06 17.72
CA ALA A 176 -4.91 9.69 18.00
C ALA A 176 -6.10 8.83 18.44
N THR A 177 -5.94 7.50 18.47
CA THR A 177 -7.02 6.61 18.90
C THR A 177 -7.02 6.41 20.41
N TYR A 178 -8.18 6.24 21.01
CA TYR A 178 -8.30 6.02 22.45
C TYR A 178 -9.21 4.80 22.68
N PRO A 179 -8.93 3.96 23.68
CA PRO A 179 -9.71 2.76 23.93
C PRO A 179 -11.06 3.15 24.52
N GLN A 180 -12.10 2.39 24.20
CA GLN A 180 -13.37 2.53 24.89
C GLN A 180 -13.22 2.23 26.39
N PRO A 181 -14.08 2.81 27.25
CA PRO A 181 -14.00 2.57 28.69
C PRO A 181 -14.06 1.09 29.07
N PHE A 182 -14.84 0.29 28.34
CA PHE A 182 -14.97 -1.16 28.56
C PHE A 182 -13.79 -1.99 28.02
N ALA A 183 -13.02 -1.46 27.07
CA ALA A 183 -11.99 -2.24 26.39
C ALA A 183 -10.72 -2.27 27.24
N SER A 184 -10.25 -3.47 27.60
CA SER A 184 -8.97 -3.63 28.31
C SER A 184 -7.77 -3.35 27.39
N VAL A 185 -6.58 -3.15 27.98
CA VAL A 185 -5.34 -2.99 27.20
C VAL A 185 -5.04 -4.23 26.35
N TRP A 186 -5.32 -5.42 26.88
CA TRP A 186 -5.14 -6.69 26.16
C TRP A 186 -6.15 -6.88 25.04
N THR A 187 -7.39 -6.46 25.25
CA THR A 187 -8.41 -6.41 24.20
C THR A 187 -7.96 -5.49 23.07
N GLY A 188 -7.46 -4.29 23.41
CA GLY A 188 -6.91 -3.36 22.42
C GLY A 188 -5.70 -3.91 21.69
N LEU A 189 -4.79 -4.61 22.37
CA LEU A 189 -3.65 -5.26 21.73
C LEU A 189 -4.08 -6.35 20.75
N GLY A 190 -4.98 -7.25 21.17
CA GLY A 190 -5.52 -8.30 20.29
C GLY A 190 -6.25 -7.72 19.08
N ASP A 191 -7.04 -6.67 19.29
CA ASP A 191 -7.73 -5.93 18.23
C ASP A 191 -6.75 -5.35 17.20
N GLN A 192 -5.71 -4.65 17.66
CA GLN A 192 -4.69 -4.07 16.77
C GLN A 192 -3.83 -5.10 16.06
N VAL A 193 -3.49 -6.22 16.70
CA VAL A 193 -2.79 -7.34 16.05
C VAL A 193 -3.67 -7.95 14.96
N PHE A 194 -4.93 -8.22 15.27
CA PHE A 194 -5.85 -8.86 14.34
C PHE A 194 -6.18 -7.98 13.13
N SER A 195 -6.59 -6.72 13.36
CA SER A 195 -6.98 -5.83 12.26
C SER A 195 -5.80 -5.47 11.35
N THR A 196 -4.60 -5.27 11.91
CA THR A 196 -3.39 -5.02 11.12
C THR A 196 -2.89 -6.28 10.41
N GLY A 197 -3.11 -7.45 11.01
CA GLY A 197 -2.86 -8.73 10.34
C GLY A 197 -3.73 -8.93 9.10
N LEU A 198 -5.02 -8.64 9.21
CA LEU A 198 -5.92 -8.67 8.05
C LEU A 198 -5.53 -7.62 7.00
N LEU A 199 -5.15 -6.41 7.43
CA LEU A 199 -4.62 -5.38 6.53
C LEU A 199 -3.44 -5.93 5.71
N LEU A 200 -2.40 -6.46 6.35
CA LEU A 200 -1.22 -6.94 5.64
C LEU A 200 -1.47 -8.20 4.82
N LEU A 201 -2.32 -9.12 5.29
CA LEU A 201 -2.70 -10.30 4.53
C LEU A 201 -3.35 -9.91 3.19
N CYS A 202 -4.33 -9.01 3.23
CA CYS A 202 -5.01 -8.52 2.03
C CYS A 202 -4.08 -7.67 1.15
N MET A 203 -3.23 -6.82 1.74
CA MET A 203 -2.24 -6.04 0.99
C MET A 203 -1.22 -6.92 0.27
N MET A 204 -0.79 -8.02 0.89
CA MET A 204 0.12 -8.98 0.27
C MET A 204 -0.54 -9.69 -0.91
N ALA A 205 -1.82 -10.05 -0.78
CA ALA A 205 -2.62 -10.59 -1.88
C ALA A 205 -2.77 -9.62 -3.05
N MET A 206 -3.09 -8.34 -2.78
CA MET A 206 -3.26 -7.31 -3.80
C MET A 206 -1.94 -6.86 -4.45
N SER A 207 -0.79 -7.25 -3.89
CA SER A 207 0.54 -6.92 -4.42
C SER A 207 1.28 -8.13 -4.97
N ASP A 208 0.65 -9.31 -4.98
CA ASP A 208 1.21 -10.51 -5.58
C ASP A 208 0.75 -10.59 -7.05
N PRO A 209 1.66 -10.44 -8.04
CA PRO A 209 1.29 -10.48 -9.45
C PRO A 209 0.71 -11.82 -9.89
N ARG A 210 0.96 -12.89 -9.14
CA ARG A 210 0.43 -14.24 -9.41
C ARG A 210 -1.04 -14.36 -9.03
N ASN A 211 -1.53 -13.49 -8.15
CA ASN A 211 -2.91 -13.49 -7.65
C ASN A 211 -3.76 -12.40 -8.35
N MET A 212 -4.91 -12.05 -7.77
CA MET A 212 -5.78 -10.95 -8.20
C MET A 212 -5.19 -9.56 -7.90
N MET A 213 -4.00 -9.27 -8.41
CA MET A 213 -3.37 -7.96 -8.33
C MET A 213 -4.20 -6.93 -9.12
N PRO A 214 -4.69 -5.86 -8.49
CA PRO A 214 -5.41 -4.81 -9.21
C PRO A 214 -4.50 -4.12 -10.23
N ASN A 215 -5.10 -3.63 -11.32
CA ASN A 215 -4.42 -2.72 -12.24
C ASN A 215 -3.79 -1.54 -11.48
N LYS A 216 -2.65 -1.03 -11.96
CA LYS A 216 -1.86 0.02 -11.26
C LYS A 216 -2.69 1.23 -10.82
N GLY A 217 -3.66 1.66 -11.64
CA GLY A 217 -4.56 2.77 -11.32
C GLY A 217 -5.63 2.44 -10.27
N LEU A 218 -6.01 1.18 -10.10
CA LEU A 218 -7.02 0.72 -9.14
C LEU A 218 -6.41 0.25 -7.81
N TYR A 219 -5.12 -0.08 -7.79
CA TYR A 219 -4.41 -0.52 -6.58
C TYR A 219 -4.59 0.44 -5.38
N PRO A 220 -4.50 1.79 -5.53
CA PRO A 220 -4.73 2.71 -4.42
C PRO A 220 -6.19 2.68 -3.91
N ILE A 221 -7.16 2.58 -4.82
CA ILE A 221 -8.60 2.50 -4.48
C ILE A 221 -8.88 1.21 -3.69
N ALA A 222 -8.35 0.07 -4.13
CA ALA A 222 -8.51 -1.21 -3.44
C ALA A 222 -7.96 -1.16 -2.00
N ASN A 223 -6.79 -0.56 -1.80
CA ASN A 223 -6.22 -0.35 -0.46
C ASN A 223 -7.06 0.62 0.39
N GLY A 224 -7.64 1.65 -0.22
CA GLY A 224 -8.58 2.54 0.45
C GLY A 224 -9.83 1.80 0.93
N LEU A 225 -10.46 1.01 0.05
CA LEU A 225 -11.62 0.19 0.38
C LEU A 225 -11.33 -0.85 1.46
N LEU A 226 -10.15 -1.47 1.44
CA LEU A 226 -9.69 -2.36 2.51
C LEU A 226 -9.71 -1.66 3.87
N VAL A 227 -9.18 -0.45 3.95
CA VAL A 227 -9.15 0.34 5.20
C VAL A 227 -10.55 0.79 5.62
N ILE A 228 -11.44 1.12 4.68
CA ILE A 228 -12.87 1.38 4.98
C ILE A 228 -13.50 0.13 5.60
N GLY A 229 -13.37 -1.04 4.95
CA GLY A 229 -13.93 -2.30 5.44
C GLY A 229 -13.45 -2.63 6.85
N LEU A 230 -12.14 -2.58 7.09
CA LEU A 230 -11.57 -2.80 8.43
C LEU A 230 -12.06 -1.78 9.46
N GLY A 231 -12.21 -0.51 9.06
CA GLY A 231 -12.75 0.53 9.93
C GLY A 231 -14.24 0.34 10.26
N LEU A 232 -15.03 -0.22 9.36
CA LEU A 232 -16.44 -0.54 9.62
C LEU A 232 -16.60 -1.78 10.50
N SER A 233 -15.66 -2.72 10.43
CA SER A 233 -15.72 -3.98 11.17
C SER A 233 -15.08 -3.95 12.56
N PHE A 234 -13.94 -3.28 12.74
CA PHE A 234 -13.07 -3.45 13.91
C PHE A 234 -12.73 -2.15 14.67
N ARG A 235 -13.50 -1.07 14.45
CA ARG A 235 -13.19 0.24 15.08
C ARG A 235 -13.69 0.41 16.50
N LEU A 236 -14.70 -0.35 16.93
CA LEU A 236 -15.42 -0.08 18.18
C LEU A 236 -14.50 -0.10 19.41
N ASN A 237 -13.65 -1.11 19.57
CA ASN A 237 -12.86 -1.30 20.79
C ASN A 237 -11.90 -0.15 21.07
N CYS A 238 -11.17 0.28 20.04
CA CYS A 238 -10.07 1.22 20.24
C CYS A 238 -9.70 2.10 19.04
N GLY A 239 -10.63 2.29 18.10
CA GLY A 239 -10.47 3.26 17.01
C GLY A 239 -9.74 2.74 15.77
N ASN A 240 -9.28 1.49 15.77
CA ASN A 240 -8.61 0.81 14.67
C ASN A 240 -7.42 1.59 14.08
N ALA A 241 -6.32 1.74 14.84
CA ALA A 241 -5.19 2.55 14.43
C ALA A 241 -4.43 1.96 13.23
N MET A 242 -4.07 0.68 13.27
CA MET A 242 -3.36 -0.13 12.26
C MET A 242 -2.02 0.41 11.73
N ASN A 243 -1.62 1.62 12.15
CA ASN A 243 -0.51 2.36 11.62
C ASN A 243 0.17 3.13 12.76
N PRO A 244 1.40 2.75 13.15
CA PRO A 244 2.14 3.42 14.22
C PRO A 244 2.40 4.91 13.97
N ALA A 245 2.63 5.32 12.71
CA ALA A 245 2.83 6.73 12.37
C ALA A 245 1.54 7.54 12.53
N ARG A 246 0.40 6.97 12.11
CA ARG A 246 -0.94 7.57 12.25
C ARG A 246 -1.38 7.78 13.71
N ASP A 247 -0.70 7.19 14.68
CA ASP A 247 -1.10 7.27 16.09
C ASP A 247 -0.04 7.93 16.98
N LEU A 248 1.21 7.45 16.97
CA LEU A 248 2.24 7.99 17.86
C LEU A 248 2.67 9.41 17.49
N ALA A 249 2.87 9.74 16.21
CA ALA A 249 3.21 11.11 15.83
C ALA A 249 2.10 12.12 16.19
N PRO A 250 0.80 11.84 15.95
CA PRO A 250 -0.30 12.69 16.41
C PRO A 250 -0.42 12.80 17.94
N ARG A 251 -0.07 11.76 18.70
CA ARG A 251 0.06 11.86 20.18
C ARG A 251 1.16 12.82 20.59
N LEU A 252 2.33 12.72 19.98
CA LEU A 252 3.46 13.62 20.26
C LEU A 252 3.09 15.05 19.92
N PHE A 253 2.44 15.27 18.77
CA PHE A 253 1.90 16.57 18.38
C PHE A 253 0.89 17.10 19.42
N SER A 254 -0.15 16.34 19.75
CA SER A 254 -1.16 16.82 20.70
C SER A 254 -0.57 17.06 22.09
N ALA A 255 0.43 16.28 22.51
CA ALA A 255 1.09 16.49 23.78
C ALA A 255 1.80 17.84 23.88
N ILE A 256 2.45 18.29 22.80
CA ILE A 256 3.10 19.61 22.73
C ILE A 256 2.11 20.74 22.42
N ALA A 257 0.97 20.45 21.79
CA ALA A 257 -0.01 21.43 21.34
C ALA A 257 -1.05 21.82 22.41
N GLY A 258 -0.81 21.50 23.68
CA GLY A 258 -1.61 21.97 24.82
C GLY A 258 -2.29 20.86 25.65
N TRP A 259 -2.37 19.62 25.16
CA TRP A 259 -2.95 18.51 25.94
C TRP A 259 -1.99 17.93 27.00
N GLY A 260 -0.75 18.43 27.06
CA GLY A 260 0.29 17.96 27.97
C GLY A 260 0.61 16.47 27.76
N LEU A 261 1.07 15.77 28.79
CA LEU A 261 1.39 14.34 28.65
C LEU A 261 0.17 13.42 28.53
N GLY A 262 -1.06 13.95 28.63
CA GLY A 262 -2.29 13.18 28.64
C GLY A 262 -2.46 12.18 27.48
N PRO A 263 -2.17 12.54 26.21
CA PRO A 263 -2.22 11.61 25.07
C PRO A 263 -1.31 10.38 25.19
N LEU A 264 -0.24 10.49 26.00
CA LEU A 264 0.74 9.42 26.25
C LEU A 264 0.50 8.71 27.60
N SER A 265 0.02 9.43 28.61
CA SER A 265 -0.10 8.93 29.98
C SER A 265 -1.43 8.23 30.29
N LEU A 266 -2.36 8.16 29.32
CA LEU A 266 -3.64 7.48 29.47
C LEU A 266 -3.48 6.08 30.09
N ARG A 267 -4.28 5.80 31.14
CA ARG A 267 -4.23 4.54 31.91
C ARG A 267 -2.84 4.24 32.46
N ASN A 268 -2.18 5.22 33.08
CA ASN A 268 -0.82 5.10 33.61
C ASN A 268 0.18 4.63 32.54
N TYR A 269 0.17 5.30 31.38
CA TYR A 269 1.00 5.00 30.21
C TYR A 269 0.72 3.64 29.55
N ASN A 270 -0.38 2.97 29.90
CA ASN A 270 -0.69 1.63 29.44
C ASN A 270 -1.54 1.59 28.16
N TRP A 271 -1.43 2.60 27.29
CA TRP A 271 -2.21 2.66 26.06
C TRP A 271 -1.38 2.98 24.82
N PHE A 272 -0.56 4.04 24.84
CA PHE A 272 0.09 4.55 23.62
C PHE A 272 0.94 3.50 22.89
N TRP A 273 1.57 2.57 23.63
CA TRP A 273 2.42 1.53 23.08
C TRP A 273 1.64 0.43 22.34
N VAL A 274 0.34 0.27 22.62
CA VAL A 274 -0.51 -0.74 21.99
C VAL A 274 -0.58 -0.53 20.48
N ASN A 275 -0.75 0.73 20.06
CA ASN A 275 -0.80 1.11 18.65
C ASN A 275 0.59 1.19 17.98
N ILE A 276 1.65 0.92 18.73
CA ILE A 276 2.99 0.71 18.18
C ILE A 276 3.19 -0.80 18.01
N LEU A 277 3.15 -1.55 19.12
CA LEU A 277 3.48 -2.97 19.14
C LEU A 277 2.46 -3.80 18.36
N GLY A 278 1.16 -3.59 18.62
CA GLY A 278 0.07 -4.35 18.01
C GLY A 278 0.13 -4.34 16.49
N PRO A 279 0.20 -3.17 15.83
CA PRO A 279 0.31 -3.10 14.39
C PRO A 279 1.57 -3.76 13.82
N HIS A 280 2.74 -3.60 14.44
CA HIS A 280 3.96 -4.26 13.96
C HIS A 280 3.85 -5.78 14.01
N VAL A 281 3.36 -6.33 15.14
CA VAL A 281 3.15 -7.77 15.30
C VAL A 281 2.11 -8.27 14.30
N GLY A 282 0.95 -7.60 14.22
CA GLY A 282 -0.11 -7.93 13.29
C GLY A 282 0.37 -7.93 11.85
N ALA A 283 1.06 -6.87 11.42
CA ALA A 283 1.57 -6.74 10.05
C ALA A 283 2.51 -7.90 9.65
N VAL A 284 3.43 -8.29 10.53
CA VAL A 284 4.33 -9.42 10.30
C VAL A 284 3.55 -10.73 10.23
N VAL A 285 2.65 -10.97 11.18
CA VAL A 285 1.81 -12.18 11.20
C VAL A 285 0.97 -12.28 9.94
N GLY A 286 0.30 -11.20 9.52
CA GLY A 286 -0.51 -11.17 8.31
C GLY A 286 0.30 -11.42 7.04
N ALA A 287 1.49 -10.83 6.94
CA ALA A 287 2.36 -11.05 5.79
C ALA A 287 2.87 -12.50 5.70
N LEU A 288 3.27 -13.08 6.83
CA LEU A 288 3.69 -14.49 6.90
C LEU A 288 2.52 -15.44 6.66
N ALA A 289 1.32 -15.12 7.16
CA ALA A 289 0.11 -15.90 6.91
C ALA A 289 -0.22 -15.93 5.40
N TYR A 290 -0.13 -14.80 4.70
CA TYR A 290 -0.32 -14.80 3.24
C TYR A 290 0.72 -15.67 2.54
N GLN A 291 2.01 -15.53 2.88
CA GLN A 291 3.07 -16.35 2.27
C GLN A 291 2.84 -17.84 2.53
N GLY A 292 2.62 -18.21 3.79
CA GLY A 292 2.44 -19.59 4.22
C GLY A 292 1.19 -20.24 3.66
N CYS A 293 0.04 -19.54 3.65
CA CYS A 293 -1.23 -20.13 3.26
C CYS A 293 -1.52 -20.01 1.76
N VAL A 294 -1.02 -18.97 1.07
CA VAL A 294 -1.35 -18.70 -0.34
C VAL A 294 -0.09 -18.58 -1.20
N GLY A 295 0.85 -17.71 -0.81
CA GLY A 295 1.99 -17.32 -1.64
C GLY A 295 2.95 -18.45 -2.01
N LEU A 296 3.09 -19.47 -1.16
CA LEU A 296 3.93 -20.66 -1.38
C LEU A 296 3.21 -21.82 -2.09
N HIS A 297 1.90 -21.70 -2.34
CA HIS A 297 1.07 -22.77 -2.91
C HIS A 297 0.73 -22.59 -4.40
N TRP A 298 1.30 -21.58 -5.07
CA TRP A 298 1.17 -21.44 -6.52
C TRP A 298 1.90 -22.59 -7.24
N PRO A 299 1.32 -23.18 -8.31
CA PRO A 299 1.94 -24.26 -9.06
C PRO A 299 3.34 -23.90 -9.59
N GLN A 300 4.26 -24.87 -9.55
CA GLN A 300 5.61 -24.70 -10.10
C GLN A 300 5.53 -24.50 -11.62
N GLY A 301 6.12 -23.41 -12.13
CA GLY A 301 6.12 -23.09 -13.57
C GLY A 301 5.41 -21.78 -13.94
N PHE A 302 4.55 -21.25 -13.06
CA PHE A 302 3.80 -20.01 -13.29
C PHE A 302 4.70 -18.81 -13.62
N ASP A 303 5.88 -18.73 -12.99
CA ASP A 303 6.87 -17.66 -13.23
C ASP A 303 7.52 -17.70 -14.64
N ASN A 304 7.46 -18.85 -15.33
CA ASN A 304 8.02 -19.03 -16.67
C ASN A 304 6.99 -18.70 -17.76
N ASP A 305 5.71 -19.00 -17.53
CA ASP A 305 4.64 -18.78 -18.50
C ASP A 305 4.30 -17.29 -18.67
N GLU A 306 4.33 -16.49 -17.60
CA GLU A 306 4.08 -15.04 -17.70
C GLU A 306 5.18 -14.31 -18.48
N LYS A 307 6.44 -14.77 -18.38
CA LYS A 307 7.57 -14.24 -19.18
C LYS A 307 7.46 -14.61 -20.66
N LEU A 308 6.86 -15.75 -20.98
CA LEU A 308 6.61 -16.17 -22.37
C LEU A 308 5.47 -15.35 -22.99
N VAL A 309 4.40 -15.09 -22.24
CA VAL A 309 3.25 -14.29 -22.71
C VAL A 309 3.59 -12.80 -22.85
N ALA A 310 4.40 -12.23 -21.96
CA ALA A 310 4.87 -10.84 -22.08
C ALA A 310 5.78 -10.57 -23.29
N GLY A 311 6.31 -11.63 -23.93
CA GLY A 311 7.12 -11.56 -25.15
C GLY A 311 6.34 -11.79 -26.45
N SER A 312 5.09 -12.26 -26.38
CA SER A 312 4.22 -12.47 -27.54
C SER A 312 3.28 -11.30 -27.76
N SER A 313 3.12 -10.87 -29.01
CA SER A 313 2.33 -9.68 -29.40
C SER A 313 0.81 -9.82 -29.25
N ASP A 314 0.31 -10.92 -28.68
CA ASP A 314 -1.12 -11.14 -28.40
C ASP A 314 -1.29 -11.68 -26.97
N PRO A 315 -2.00 -10.97 -26.08
CA PRO A 315 -2.34 -11.50 -24.76
C PRO A 315 -3.40 -12.60 -24.92
N GLN A 316 -3.02 -13.85 -24.71
CA GLN A 316 -3.97 -14.97 -24.60
C GLN A 316 -4.80 -14.80 -23.30
N PRO A 317 -6.13 -15.00 -23.33
CA PRO A 317 -6.97 -14.88 -22.15
C PRO A 317 -6.65 -15.96 -21.10
N LEU A 318 -6.75 -15.61 -19.82
CA LEU A 318 -6.49 -16.47 -18.65
C LEU A 318 -7.31 -17.79 -18.61
N SER A 319 -8.33 -17.92 -19.46
CA SER A 319 -9.19 -19.11 -19.55
C SER A 319 -8.47 -20.36 -20.04
N ASP A 320 -7.35 -20.22 -20.75
CA ASP A 320 -6.65 -21.36 -21.34
C ASP A 320 -5.64 -22.03 -20.39
N PHE A 321 -5.32 -21.39 -19.25
CA PHE A 321 -4.40 -21.92 -18.23
C PHE A 321 -5.11 -22.68 -17.10
N VAL A 322 -6.44 -22.61 -17.02
CA VAL A 322 -7.26 -23.46 -16.15
C VAL A 322 -7.76 -24.65 -16.97
N LYS A 323 -6.82 -25.51 -17.35
CA LYS A 323 -7.12 -26.88 -17.77
C LYS A 323 -6.37 -27.81 -16.86
N ASP A 324 -6.93 -28.01 -15.68
CA ASP A 324 -7.28 -29.33 -15.17
C ASP A 324 -7.88 -29.16 -13.76
N ASP A 325 -8.94 -29.93 -13.53
CA ASP A 325 -9.78 -30.08 -12.34
C ASP A 325 -10.88 -29.00 -12.07
N GLU A 326 -12.03 -29.24 -12.71
CA GLU A 326 -13.41 -28.96 -12.26
C GLU A 326 -13.67 -27.70 -11.41
N ALA A 327 -13.65 -26.53 -12.06
CA ALA A 327 -14.46 -25.42 -11.57
C ALA A 327 -15.93 -25.63 -11.98
N PRO A 328 -16.91 -25.62 -11.06
CA PRO A 328 -18.32 -25.73 -11.44
C PRO A 328 -18.74 -24.53 -12.28
N VAL A 329 -19.26 -24.81 -13.47
CA VAL A 329 -19.80 -23.81 -14.40
C VAL A 329 -21.23 -23.50 -14.01
N ILE A 330 -21.54 -22.23 -13.76
CA ILE A 330 -22.92 -21.75 -13.63
C ILE A 330 -23.48 -21.63 -15.05
N THR A 331 -24.49 -22.42 -15.38
CA THR A 331 -25.23 -22.28 -16.63
C THR A 331 -26.14 -21.04 -16.57
N ASP A 332 -26.52 -20.50 -17.74
CA ASP A 332 -27.29 -19.26 -17.88
C ASP A 332 -28.66 -19.25 -17.15
N ASP A 333 -29.09 -20.40 -16.62
CA ASP A 333 -30.30 -20.62 -15.83
C ASP A 333 -30.06 -20.74 -14.30
N GLY A 334 -28.81 -20.59 -13.84
CA GLY A 334 -28.45 -20.46 -12.42
C GLY A 334 -28.48 -21.75 -11.60
N GLN A 335 -28.43 -22.92 -12.23
CA GLN A 335 -28.40 -24.22 -11.55
C GLN A 335 -26.97 -24.79 -11.43
N TRP A 336 -26.69 -25.52 -10.34
CA TRP A 336 -25.40 -26.19 -10.11
C TRP A 336 -25.42 -27.61 -10.68
N GLN A 337 -24.54 -27.93 -11.64
CA GLN A 337 -24.32 -29.31 -12.10
C GLN A 337 -22.98 -29.85 -11.60
N HIS A 338 -22.99 -31.01 -10.94
CA HIS A 338 -21.78 -31.77 -10.62
C HIS A 338 -21.40 -32.67 -11.79
N GLY A 339 -20.11 -32.64 -12.16
CA GLY A 339 -19.51 -33.46 -13.22
C GLY A 339 -19.76 -34.96 -13.03
N SER A 340 -19.93 -35.66 -14.14
CA SER A 340 -20.27 -37.08 -14.19
C SER A 340 -19.04 -37.93 -13.82
N GLN A 341 -19.23 -38.89 -12.91
CA GLN A 341 -18.15 -39.78 -12.46
C GLN A 341 -17.57 -40.63 -13.61
N PRO A 342 -16.24 -40.90 -13.60
CA PRO A 342 -15.61 -41.69 -14.65
C PRO A 342 -16.04 -43.15 -14.55
N ARG A 343 -16.39 -43.75 -15.70
CA ARG A 343 -16.52 -45.22 -15.83
C ARG A 343 -15.14 -45.83 -15.96
N ILE A 344 -14.96 -46.94 -15.23
CA ILE A 344 -13.78 -47.83 -15.19
C ILE A 344 -13.34 -48.24 -16.60
#